data_AF-A0A976P201-F1
#
_entry.id   AF-A0A976P201-F1
#
_cell.length_a   1.000
_cell.length_b   1.000
_cell.length_c   1.000
_cell.angle_alpha   90.00
_cell.angle_beta   90.00
_cell.angle_gamma   90.00
#
_symmetry.space_group_name_H-M   'P 1'
#
loop_
_entity.id
_entity.type
_entity.pdbx_description
1 polymer ?
#
loop_
_entity_poly.entity_id
_entity_poly.type
_entity_poly.pdbx_seq_one_letter_code
_entity_poly.pdbx_strand_id
1 'polypeptide(L)'
;MSWFSLTDGLIEANINDALIQAGGVLLMETGLTNRYAVDDEWSARLRTRFHHGHLYSGQLAQSLSLPARAIQLIKALLLPLVLSLRAMGFMHRMEEINKPLQVVMWIFLLETFWSLGEVAGVLLGAPKSMGHWR
;
A
#
# COMPACT_ATOMS: atom_id res chain seq x y z
N MET A 1 -26.19 1.66 4.25
CA MET A 1 -25.52 2.88 3.77
C MET A 1 -24.04 2.74 4.13
N SER A 2 -23.18 2.37 3.18
CA SER A 2 -21.73 2.37 3.41
C SER A 2 -21.15 3.67 2.86
N TRP A 3 -20.32 4.33 3.65
CA TRP A 3 -19.63 5.55 3.27
C TRP A 3 -18.44 5.18 2.38
N PHE A 4 -18.42 5.65 1.14
CA PHE A 4 -17.29 5.48 0.22
C PHE A 4 -16.38 6.71 0.30
N SER A 5 -15.07 6.51 0.41
CA SER A 5 -14.09 7.58 0.26
C SER A 5 -13.39 7.45 -1.09
N LEU A 6 -13.28 8.55 -1.84
CA LEU A 6 -12.57 8.64 -3.14
C LEU A 6 -11.05 8.33 -3.04
N THR A 7 -10.57 8.08 -1.82
CA THR A 7 -9.18 7.79 -1.47
C THR A 7 -8.88 6.31 -1.30
N ASP A 8 -9.88 5.43 -1.41
CA ASP A 8 -9.72 4.01 -1.04
C ASP A 8 -9.02 3.15 -2.09
N GLY A 9 -8.50 3.75 -3.17
CA GLY A 9 -7.73 3.09 -4.23
C GLY A 9 -6.25 3.51 -4.23
N LEU A 10 -5.34 2.53 -4.16
CA LEU A 10 -3.88 2.77 -4.08
C LEU A 10 -3.33 3.52 -5.31
N ILE A 11 -3.90 3.25 -6.49
CA ILE A 11 -3.53 3.89 -7.76
C ILE A 11 -4.53 5.00 -8.09
N GLU A 12 -5.83 4.77 -7.82
CA GLU A 12 -6.86 5.79 -8.09
C GLU A 12 -6.61 7.09 -7.33
N ALA A 13 -6.10 7.06 -6.10
CA ALA A 13 -5.83 8.29 -5.34
C ALA A 13 -4.83 9.23 -6.05
N ASN A 14 -3.73 8.69 -6.61
CA ASN A 14 -2.72 9.50 -7.29
C ASN A 14 -3.21 10.03 -8.65
N ILE A 15 -4.01 9.24 -9.38
CA ILE A 15 -4.59 9.65 -10.68
C ILE A 15 -5.68 10.69 -10.45
N ASN A 16 -6.51 10.49 -9.43
CA ASN A 16 -7.58 11.40 -9.05
C ASN A 16 -7.01 12.76 -8.64
N ASP A 17 -5.97 12.77 -7.81
CA ASP A 17 -5.29 14.00 -7.41
C ASP A 17 -4.70 14.76 -8.61
N ALA A 18 -4.08 14.05 -9.56
CA ALA A 18 -3.55 14.67 -10.77
C ALA A 18 -4.65 15.26 -11.66
N LEU A 19 -5.78 14.57 -11.81
CA LEU A 19 -6.94 15.04 -12.59
C LEU A 19 -7.61 16.25 -11.95
N ILE A 20 -7.73 16.29 -10.62
CA ILE A 20 -8.24 17.45 -9.88
C ILE A 20 -7.29 18.63 -10.04
N GLN A 21 -5.97 18.42 -9.90
CA GLN A 21 -4.98 19.49 -10.08
C GLN A 21 -4.97 20.07 -11.50
N ALA A 22 -5.36 19.28 -12.50
CA ALA A 22 -5.53 19.74 -13.88
C ALA A 22 -6.86 20.50 -14.13
N GLY A 23 -7.68 20.71 -13.08
CA GLY A 23 -8.98 21.39 -13.17
C GLY A 23 -10.14 20.47 -13.53
N GLY A 24 -9.92 19.15 -13.53
CA GLY A 24 -10.96 18.16 -13.75
C GLY A 24 -11.90 18.03 -12.54
N VAL A 25 -13.15 17.66 -12.80
CA VAL A 25 -14.15 17.33 -11.77
C VAL A 25 -14.41 15.83 -11.82
N LEU A 26 -14.17 15.14 -10.72
CA LEU A 26 -14.49 13.71 -10.58
C LEU A 26 -15.96 13.54 -10.21
N LEU A 27 -16.73 12.93 -11.11
CA LEU A 27 -18.10 12.51 -10.85
C LEU A 27 -18.10 11.00 -10.59
N MET A 28 -18.40 10.62 -9.35
CA MET A 28 -18.54 9.22 -8.96
C MET A 28 -20.02 8.83 -8.99
N GLU A 29 -20.41 8.10 -10.04
CA GLU A 29 -21.77 7.55 -10.17
C GLU A 29 -21.85 6.20 -9.45
N THR A 30 -22.50 6.18 -8.29
CA THR A 30 -22.56 4.99 -7.42
C THR A 30 -23.28 3.80 -8.08
N GLY A 31 -24.22 4.07 -9.01
CA GLY A 31 -24.90 3.05 -9.81
C GLY A 31 -24.05 2.42 -10.92
N LEU A 32 -22.90 3.00 -11.24
CA LEU A 32 -21.93 2.50 -12.24
C LEU A 32 -20.65 1.97 -11.58
N THR A 33 -20.59 1.97 -10.25
CA THR A 33 -19.41 1.52 -9.51
C THR A 33 -19.42 0.00 -9.44
N ASN A 34 -18.68 -0.66 -10.32
CA ASN A 34 -18.46 -2.10 -10.22
C ASN A 34 -17.33 -2.36 -9.21
N ARG A 35 -17.64 -3.00 -8.09
CA ARG A 35 -16.61 -3.43 -7.14
C ARG A 35 -15.87 -4.58 -7.81
N TYR A 36 -14.63 -4.36 -8.23
CA TYR A 36 -13.69 -5.44 -8.49
C TYR A 36 -13.35 -6.10 -7.14
N ALA A 37 -14.30 -6.84 -6.60
CA ALA A 37 -14.12 -7.84 -5.57
C ALA A 37 -14.07 -9.20 -6.27
N VAL A 38 -13.15 -9.34 -7.23
CA VAL A 38 -12.64 -10.69 -7.49
C VAL A 38 -11.93 -11.03 -6.19
N ASP A 39 -12.24 -12.20 -5.61
CA ASP A 39 -11.41 -12.78 -4.55
C ASP A 39 -9.99 -12.79 -5.08
N ASP A 40 -9.20 -11.80 -4.66
CA ASP A 40 -7.83 -11.69 -5.14
C ASP A 40 -7.04 -12.74 -4.39
N GLU A 41 -7.08 -13.97 -4.92
CA GLU A 41 -6.26 -15.11 -4.52
C GLU A 41 -4.76 -14.76 -4.49
N TRP A 42 -4.38 -13.61 -5.03
CA TRP A 42 -3.03 -13.10 -5.13
C TRP A 42 -2.75 -11.94 -4.17
N SER A 43 -3.76 -11.25 -3.62
CA SER A 43 -3.59 -10.09 -2.70
C SER A 43 -2.87 -10.45 -1.39
N ALA A 44 -3.13 -11.65 -0.87
CA ALA A 44 -2.49 -12.16 0.35
C ALA A 44 -1.10 -12.77 0.11
N ARG A 45 -0.63 -12.84 -1.15
CA ARG A 45 0.68 -13.46 -1.44
C ARG A 45 1.81 -12.51 -1.07
N LEU A 46 2.82 -13.05 -0.41
CA LEU A 46 4.05 -12.33 -0.03
C LEU A 46 4.73 -11.68 -1.24
N ARG A 47 4.74 -12.35 -2.39
CA ARG A 47 5.27 -11.82 -3.66
C ARG A 47 4.51 -10.57 -4.13
N THR A 48 3.18 -10.59 -3.99
CA THR A 48 2.33 -9.46 -4.37
C THR A 48 2.61 -8.26 -3.47
N ARG A 49 2.69 -8.47 -2.15
CA ARG A 49 3.07 -7.41 -1.19
C ARG A 49 4.43 -6.79 -1.51
N PHE A 50 5.44 -7.62 -1.79
CA PHE A 50 6.75 -7.14 -2.21
C PHE A 50 6.67 -6.30 -3.49
N HIS A 51 5.97 -6.79 -4.52
CA HIS A 51 5.90 -6.09 -5.79
C HIS A 51 5.19 -4.73 -5.68
N HIS A 52 4.14 -4.66 -4.86
CA HIS A 52 3.43 -3.41 -4.59
C HIS A 52 4.33 -2.41 -3.84
N GLY A 53 5.00 -2.84 -2.77
CA GLY A 53 5.95 -1.99 -2.05
C GLY A 53 7.07 -1.48 -2.97
N HIS A 54 7.59 -2.35 -3.84
CA HIS A 54 8.61 -2.00 -4.85
C HIS A 54 8.10 -0.95 -5.82
N LEU A 55 6.91 -1.16 -6.40
CA LEU A 55 6.32 -0.22 -7.34
C LEU A 55 6.06 1.14 -6.68
N TYR A 56 5.40 1.16 -5.53
CA TYR A 56 5.04 2.36 -4.78
C TYR A 56 6.28 3.20 -4.45
N SER A 57 7.24 2.60 -3.75
CA SER A 57 8.46 3.29 -3.35
C SER A 57 9.34 3.66 -4.54
N GLY A 58 9.39 2.81 -5.57
CA GLY A 58 10.17 3.07 -6.77
C GLY A 58 9.63 4.24 -7.59
N GLN A 59 8.32 4.49 -7.55
CA GLN A 59 7.72 5.70 -8.11
C GLN A 59 8.00 6.91 -7.21
N LEU A 60 7.77 6.77 -5.91
CA LEU A 60 8.01 7.83 -4.93
C LEU A 60 9.47 8.31 -4.96
N ALA A 61 10.44 7.40 -5.02
CA ALA A 61 11.86 7.73 -5.00
C ALA A 61 12.28 8.63 -6.19
N GLN A 62 11.54 8.64 -7.30
CA GLN A 62 11.85 9.50 -8.46
C GLN A 62 11.66 10.99 -8.15
N SER A 63 10.78 11.35 -7.23
CA SER A 63 10.54 12.74 -6.82
C SER A 63 11.32 13.15 -5.57
N LEU A 64 12.01 12.21 -4.91
CA LEU A 64 12.74 12.46 -3.66
C LEU A 64 14.21 12.83 -3.89
N SER A 65 14.70 13.81 -3.12
CA SER A 65 16.12 14.11 -2.98
C SER A 65 16.87 12.99 -2.24
N LEU A 66 18.21 12.95 -2.36
CA LEU A 66 19.04 11.92 -1.70
C LEU A 66 18.81 11.82 -0.17
N PRO A 67 18.75 12.93 0.60
CA PRO A 67 18.43 12.85 2.02
C PRO A 67 17.03 12.30 2.30
N ALA A 68 16.04 12.70 1.48
CA ALA A 68 14.68 12.21 1.62
C ALA A 68 14.55 10.70 1.31
N ARG A 69 15.36 10.19 0.37
CA ARG A 69 15.48 8.74 0.12
C ARG A 69 16.06 7.98 1.30
N ALA A 70 17.08 8.53 1.98
CA ALA A 70 17.63 7.93 3.19
C ALA A 70 16.59 7.85 4.32
N ILE A 71 15.80 8.92 4.51
CA ILE A 71 14.69 8.93 5.47
C ILE A 71 13.63 7.88 5.07
N GLN A 72 13.30 7.77 3.79
CA GLN A 72 12.34 6.77 3.31
C GLN A 72 12.83 5.34 3.56
N LEU A 73 14.13 5.06 3.38
CA LEU A 73 14.72 3.75 3.73
C LEU A 73 14.58 3.43 5.22
N ILE A 74 14.85 4.41 6.09
CA ILE A 74 14.67 4.22 7.54
C ILE A 74 13.20 3.93 7.86
N LYS A 75 12.27 4.68 7.26
CA LYS A 75 10.82 4.45 7.43
C LYS A 75 10.43 3.05 6.98
N ALA A 76 10.88 2.61 5.80
CA ALA A 76 10.61 1.28 5.28
C ALA A 76 11.08 0.19 6.26
N LEU A 77 12.29 0.30 6.80
CA LEU A 77 12.84 -0.67 7.77
C LEU A 77 12.07 -0.72 9.09
N LEU A 78 11.53 0.42 9.54
CA LEU A 78 10.75 0.50 10.79
C LEU A 78 9.29 0.07 10.61
N LEU A 79 8.79 0.04 9.39
CA LEU A 79 7.38 -0.21 9.06
C LEU A 79 6.83 -1.52 9.63
N PRO A 80 7.52 -2.69 9.53
CA PRO A 80 7.01 -3.95 10.05
C PRO A 80 6.84 -3.93 11.57
N LEU A 81 7.76 -3.27 12.28
CA LEU A 81 7.70 -3.15 13.73
C LEU A 81 6.55 -2.22 14.16
N VAL A 82 6.48 -1.02 13.60
CA VAL A 82 5.49 -0.01 13.97
C VAL A 82 4.06 -0.51 13.73
N LEU A 83 3.81 -1.12 12.58
CA LEU A 83 2.47 -1.61 12.22
C LEU A 83 2.08 -2.85 13.04
N SER A 84 3.03 -3.74 13.33
CA SER A 84 2.75 -4.91 14.19
C SER A 84 2.44 -4.50 15.64
N LEU A 85 3.19 -3.54 16.19
CA LEU A 85 2.92 -2.98 17.52
C LEU A 85 1.57 -2.27 17.57
N ARG A 86 1.25 -1.50 16.53
CA ARG A 86 -0.06 -0.83 16.39
C ARG A 86 -1.19 -1.85 16.34
N ALA A 87 -1.03 -2.92 15.56
CA ALA A 87 -2.00 -4.00 15.48
C ALA A 87 -2.23 -4.66 16.85
N MET A 88 -1.17 -4.95 17.61
CA MET A 88 -1.31 -5.49 18.96
C MET A 88 -2.13 -4.56 19.88
N GLY A 89 -1.90 -3.25 19.82
CA GLY A 89 -2.65 -2.26 20.59
C GLY A 89 -4.15 -2.24 20.26
N PHE A 90 -4.51 -2.46 19.00
CA PHE A 90 -5.92 -2.56 18.58
C PHE A 90 -6.54 -3.91 18.95
N MET A 91 -5.83 -5.01 18.72
CA MET A 91 -6.33 -6.36 18.98
C MET A 91 -6.65 -6.60 20.46
N HIS A 92 -5.95 -5.93 21.38
CA HIS A 92 -6.26 -6.03 22.82
C HIS A 92 -7.70 -5.60 23.16
N ARG A 93 -8.36 -4.83 22.30
CA ARG A 93 -9.73 -4.34 22.49
C ARG A 93 -10.78 -5.15 21.71
N MET A 94 -10.39 -6.24 21.05
CA MET A 94 -11.27 -7.03 20.17
C MET A 94 -11.50 -8.42 20.74
N GLU A 95 -12.74 -8.73 21.13
CA GLU A 95 -13.12 -10.03 21.71
C GLU A 95 -13.18 -11.16 20.66
N GLU A 96 -13.28 -10.82 19.37
CA GLU A 96 -13.45 -11.75 18.24
C GLU A 96 -12.15 -12.48 17.86
N ILE A 97 -11.00 -12.01 18.34
CA ILE A 97 -9.69 -12.52 17.93
C ILE A 97 -9.28 -13.69 18.82
N ASN A 98 -9.59 -14.90 18.36
CA ASN A 98 -9.29 -16.13 19.07
C ASN A 98 -7.80 -16.54 19.06
N LYS A 99 -6.98 -15.95 18.17
CA LYS A 99 -5.56 -16.33 17.98
C LYS A 99 -4.65 -15.11 17.76
N PRO A 100 -4.54 -14.20 18.73
CA PRO A 100 -3.87 -12.91 18.56
C PRO A 100 -2.40 -13.04 18.12
N LEU A 101 -1.66 -14.00 18.70
CA LEU A 101 -0.26 -14.22 18.32
C LEU A 101 -0.10 -14.60 16.83
N GLN A 102 -0.97 -15.46 16.31
CA GLN A 102 -0.93 -15.88 14.90
C GLN A 102 -1.24 -14.71 13.97
N VAL A 103 -2.19 -13.86 14.35
CA VAL A 103 -2.53 -12.63 13.61
C VAL A 103 -1.34 -11.67 13.60
N VAL A 104 -0.70 -11.41 14.74
CA VAL A 104 0.51 -10.57 14.81
C VAL A 104 1.62 -11.12 13.92
N MET A 105 1.89 -12.43 13.99
CA MET A 105 2.91 -13.05 13.15
C MET A 105 2.62 -12.89 11.66
N TRP A 106 1.36 -13.04 11.26
CA TRP A 106 0.95 -12.82 9.87
C TRP A 106 1.11 -11.36 9.43
N ILE A 107 0.69 -10.40 10.27
CA ILE A 107 0.88 -8.98 10.01
C ILE A 107 2.38 -8.67 9.87
N PHE A 108 3.20 -9.10 10.82
CA PHE A 108 4.64 -8.88 10.77
C PHE A 108 5.25 -9.44 9.48
N LEU A 109 4.85 -10.64 9.05
CA LEU A 109 5.34 -11.26 7.83
C LEU A 109 4.92 -10.47 6.58
N LEU A 110 3.64 -10.09 6.48
CA LEU A 110 3.12 -9.32 5.34
C LEU A 110 3.78 -7.95 5.22
N GLU A 111 3.94 -7.25 6.34
CA GLU A 111 4.58 -5.93 6.39
C GLU A 111 6.09 -6.03 6.14
N THR A 112 6.73 -7.14 6.52
CA THR A 112 8.14 -7.40 6.16
C THR A 112 8.31 -7.47 4.64
N PHE A 113 7.46 -8.22 3.95
CA PHE A 113 7.56 -8.33 2.49
C PHE A 113 7.22 -7.02 1.78
N TRP A 114 6.26 -6.25 2.29
CA TRP A 114 6.01 -4.90 1.82
C TRP A 114 7.24 -3.99 1.98
N SER A 115 7.80 -3.95 3.20
CA SER A 115 9.00 -3.19 3.54
C SER A 115 10.21 -3.54 2.67
N LEU A 116 10.46 -4.83 2.42
CA LEU A 116 11.49 -5.28 1.49
C LEU A 116 11.26 -4.75 0.07
N GLY A 117 10.00 -4.73 -0.36
CA GLY A 117 9.59 -4.09 -1.61
C GLY A 117 9.95 -2.61 -1.61
N GLU A 118 9.57 -1.87 -0.57
CA GLU A 118 9.89 -0.44 -0.48
C GLU A 118 11.39 -0.16 -0.51
N VAL A 119 12.20 -0.96 0.20
CA VAL A 119 13.66 -0.86 0.17
C VAL A 119 14.17 -1.09 -1.26
N ALA A 120 13.70 -2.12 -1.95
CA ALA A 120 14.03 -2.36 -3.35
C ALA A 120 13.62 -1.18 -4.25
N GLY A 121 12.48 -0.54 -4.00
CA GLY A 121 12.02 0.65 -4.71
C GLY A 121 12.94 1.86 -4.54
N VAL A 122 13.38 2.15 -3.32
CA VAL A 122 14.30 3.28 -3.11
C VAL A 122 15.65 3.03 -3.77
N LEU A 123 16.16 1.78 -3.70
CA LEU A 123 17.50 1.43 -4.18
C LEU A 123 17.55 1.20 -5.70
N LEU A 124 16.56 0.50 -6.26
CA LEU A 124 16.54 0.03 -7.66
C LEU A 124 15.62 0.88 -8.55
N GLY A 125 14.78 1.73 -7.96
CA GLY A 125 13.75 2.47 -8.69
C GLY A 125 12.55 1.60 -9.08
N ALA A 126 11.57 2.22 -9.75
CA ALA A 126 10.35 1.53 -10.18
C ALA A 126 10.65 0.43 -11.23
N PRO A 127 10.02 -0.75 -11.13
CA PRO A 127 10.16 -1.80 -12.13
C PRO A 127 9.62 -1.34 -13.50
N LYS A 128 10.33 -1.71 -14.57
CA LYS A 128 10.01 -1.33 -15.96
C LYS A 128 8.74 -1.98 -16.53
N SER A 129 8.09 -2.89 -15.78
CA SER A 129 6.90 -3.63 -16.23
C SER A 129 5.69 -2.74 -16.53
N MET A 130 5.64 -1.52 -15.96
CA MET A 130 4.58 -0.54 -16.24
C MET A 130 4.68 0.10 -17.64
N GLY A 131 5.83 0.00 -18.31
CA GLY A 131 6.05 0.60 -19.63
C GLY A 131 5.26 -0.05 -20.78
N HIS A 132 4.70 -1.25 -20.56
CA HIS A 132 3.92 -1.99 -21.57
C HIS A 132 2.41 -1.68 -21.53
N TRP A 133 1.95 -0.87 -20.58
CA TRP A 133 0.55 -0.47 -20.44
C TRP A 133 0.27 0.94 -21.00
N ARG A 134 1.11 1.39 -21.94
CA ARG A 134 0.90 2.62 -22.72
C ARG A 134 0.20 2.31 -24.04
#